data_AF-A0A0P1H1X3-F1
#
_entry.id   AF-A0A0P1H1X3-F1
#
_cell.length_a   1.000
_cell.length_b   1.000
_cell.length_c   1.000
_cell.angle_alpha   90.00
_cell.angle_beta   90.00
_cell.angle_gamma   90.00
#
_symmetry.space_group_name_H-M   'P 1'
#
loop_
_entity.id
_entity.type
_entity.pdbx_description
1 polymer ?
#
loop_
_entity_poly.entity_id
_entity_poly.type
_entity_poly.pdbx_seq_one_letter_code
_entity_poly.pdbx_strand_id
1 'polypeptide(L)'
;MSDAFNEFDDRLRRINEKNVRMKGGYVTTVNRDGLIVVRPQRKRSVLPWRGFLFLILGFIGFKTLLMAGLGFGNYQDRVDALNAGGIVERAGAFLMQPDPISHTLAIQVRPYLR
;
A
#
# COMPACT_ATOMS: atom_id res chain seq x y z
N MET A 1 13.20 47.96 5.48
CA MET A 1 14.29 47.45 4.60
C MET A 1 14.33 45.92 4.60
N SER A 2 14.06 45.26 5.74
CA SER A 2 13.82 43.80 5.87
C SER A 2 12.72 43.26 4.96
N ASP A 3 11.63 44.00 4.78
CA ASP A 3 10.44 43.49 4.08
C ASP A 3 10.69 43.26 2.58
N ALA A 4 11.54 44.08 1.96
CA ALA A 4 11.92 43.91 0.56
C ALA A 4 12.79 42.65 0.34
N PHE A 5 13.66 42.32 1.31
CA PHE A 5 14.45 41.09 1.27
C PHE A 5 13.56 39.85 1.45
N ASN A 6 12.58 39.91 2.36
CA ASN A 6 11.63 38.83 2.57
C ASN A 6 10.77 38.56 1.32
N GLU A 7 10.28 39.61 0.65
CA GLU A 7 9.51 39.45 -0.59
C GLU A 7 10.35 38.82 -1.72
N PHE A 8 11.63 39.22 -1.81
CA PHE A 8 12.56 38.65 -2.77
C PHE A 8 12.81 37.16 -2.51
N ASP A 9 13.06 36.78 -1.26
CA ASP A 9 13.27 35.38 -0.87
C ASP A 9 12.01 34.53 -1.10
N ASP A 10 10.82 35.07 -0.83
CA ASP A 10 9.55 34.39 -1.12
C ASP A 10 9.34 34.17 -2.63
N ARG A 11 9.78 35.11 -3.46
CA ARG A 11 9.77 34.93 -4.94
C ARG A 11 10.76 33.86 -5.36
N LEU A 12 11.98 33.86 -4.83
CA LEU A 12 12.97 32.83 -5.12
C LEU A 12 12.47 31.44 -4.74
N ARG A 13 11.84 31.29 -3.56
CA ARG A 13 11.24 30.03 -3.12
C ARG A 13 10.18 29.54 -4.10
N ARG A 14 9.25 30.42 -4.51
CA ARG A 14 8.19 30.07 -5.48
C ARG A 14 8.74 29.63 -6.84
N ILE A 15 9.79 30.29 -7.32
CA ILE A 15 10.45 29.93 -8.58
C ILE A 15 11.13 28.57 -8.45
N ASN A 16 11.86 28.34 -7.36
CA ASN A 16 12.55 27.08 -7.13
C ASN A 16 11.56 25.91 -7.00
N GLU A 17 10.47 26.10 -6.24
CA GLU A 17 9.39 25.10 -6.13
C GLU A 17 8.75 24.79 -7.49
N LYS A 18 8.47 25.81 -8.31
CA LYS A 18 7.95 25.62 -9.67
C LYS A 18 8.93 24.83 -10.53
N ASN A 19 10.22 25.16 -10.49
CA ASN A 19 11.25 24.46 -11.26
C ASN A 19 11.40 23.00 -10.83
N VAL A 20 11.42 22.72 -9.52
CA VAL A 20 11.47 21.35 -8.99
C VAL A 20 10.26 20.53 -9.44
N ARG A 21 9.06 21.11 -9.42
CA ARG A 21 7.84 20.43 -9.89
C ARG A 21 7.89 20.15 -11.40
N MET A 22 8.45 21.07 -12.19
CA MET A 22 8.60 20.92 -13.64
C MET A 22 9.65 19.87 -14.03
N LYS A 23 10.71 19.68 -13.22
CA LYS A 23 11.69 18.58 -13.40
C LYS A 23 11.04 17.19 -13.34
N GLY A 24 9.93 17.05 -12.62
CA GLY A 24 9.20 15.79 -12.47
C GLY A 24 8.29 15.42 -13.65
N GLY A 25 8.22 16.26 -14.69
CA GLY A 25 7.32 16.13 -15.83
C GLY A 25 6.49 17.39 -16.04
N TYR A 26 6.18 17.70 -17.30
CA TYR A 26 5.38 18.87 -17.67
C TYR A 26 4.38 18.53 -18.76
N VAL A 27 3.27 19.28 -18.81
CA VAL A 27 2.24 19.17 -19.85
C VAL A 27 2.06 20.54 -20.46
N THR A 28 2.03 20.59 -21.80
CA THR A 28 1.69 21.77 -22.57
C THR A 28 0.19 21.81 -22.78
N THR A 29 -0.44 22.93 -22.41
CA THR A 29 -1.87 23.16 -22.65
C THR A 29 -2.03 24.47 -23.39
N VAL A 30 -2.86 24.49 -24.44
CA VAL A 30 -3.25 25.72 -25.11
C VAL A 30 -4.30 26.42 -24.24
N ASN A 31 -4.00 27.64 -23.84
CA ASN A 31 -4.90 28.47 -23.06
C ASN A 31 -5.95 29.12 -23.98
N ARG A 32 -7.03 29.68 -23.43
CA ARG A 32 -8.16 30.22 -24.22
C ARG A 32 -7.78 31.38 -25.15
N ASP A 33 -6.65 32.02 -24.86
CA ASP A 33 -6.00 33.09 -25.62
C ASP A 33 -5.13 32.57 -26.79
N GLY A 34 -5.03 31.25 -26.98
CA GLY A 34 -4.18 30.63 -27.99
C GLY A 34 -2.71 30.48 -27.59
N LEU A 35 -2.34 30.88 -26.37
CA LEU A 35 -0.97 30.76 -25.89
C LEU A 35 -0.68 29.35 -25.36
N ILE A 36 0.51 28.82 -25.67
CA ILE A 36 0.98 27.55 -25.13
C ILE A 36 1.54 27.79 -23.73
N VAL A 37 0.88 27.24 -22.71
CA VAL A 37 1.32 27.34 -21.32
C VAL A 37 1.82 25.99 -20.84
N VAL A 38 3.04 25.97 -20.30
CA VAL A 38 3.63 24.77 -19.68
C VAL A 38 3.24 24.72 -18.21
N ARG A 39 2.60 23.62 -17.78
CA ARG A 39 2.23 23.38 -16.38
C ARG A 39 2.91 22.11 -15.86
N PRO A 40 3.32 22.08 -14.58
CA PRO A 40 3.91 20.87 -14.00
C PRO A 40 2.88 19.74 -14.04
N GLN A 41 3.32 18.57 -14.48
CA GLN A 41 2.47 17.39 -14.49
C GLN A 41 2.17 16.98 -13.06
N ARG A 42 0.89 17.02 -12.66
CA ARG A 42 0.48 16.49 -11.35
C ARG A 42 0.73 14.99 -11.35
N LYS A 43 1.78 14.54 -10.66
CA LYS A 43 1.96 13.12 -10.36
C LYS A 43 0.77 12.69 -9.51
N ARG A 44 -0.16 11.92 -10.09
CA ARG A 44 -1.10 11.16 -9.27
C ARG A 44 -0.23 10.16 -8.51
N SER A 45 -0.16 10.29 -7.18
CA SER A 45 0.39 9.24 -6.35
C SER A 45 -0.56 8.06 -6.47
N VAL A 46 -0.35 7.24 -7.50
CA VAL A 46 -1.06 5.98 -7.66
C VAL A 46 -0.44 5.05 -6.63
N LEU A 47 -0.94 5.12 -5.40
CA LEU A 47 -0.67 4.07 -4.43
C LEU A 47 -0.97 2.74 -5.13
N PRO A 48 -0.04 1.77 -5.18
CA PRO A 48 -0.16 0.60 -6.02
C PRO A 48 -1.20 -0.36 -5.42
N TRP A 49 -2.48 -0.01 -5.55
CA TRP A 49 -3.62 -0.77 -5.02
C TRP A 49 -3.62 -2.22 -5.52
N ARG A 50 -3.08 -2.43 -6.73
CA ARG A 50 -2.84 -3.76 -7.30
C ARG A 50 -1.88 -4.59 -6.44
N GLY A 51 -0.76 -4.00 -6.00
CA GLY A 51 0.21 -4.68 -5.13
C GLY A 51 -0.38 -5.04 -3.77
N PHE A 52 -1.15 -4.13 -3.18
CA PHE A 52 -1.85 -4.38 -1.92
C PHE A 52 -2.87 -5.53 -2.07
N LEU A 53 -3.59 -5.58 -3.19
CA LEU A 53 -4.52 -6.67 -3.48
C LEU A 53 -3.82 -8.03 -3.58
N PHE A 54 -2.68 -8.10 -4.26
CA PHE A 54 -1.89 -9.34 -4.34
C PHE A 54 -1.36 -9.80 -2.98
N LEU A 55 -0.96 -8.87 -2.11
CA LEU A 55 -0.56 -9.18 -0.74
C LEU A 55 -1.70 -9.83 0.05
N ILE A 56 -2.90 -9.25 -0.01
CA ILE A 56 -4.08 -9.80 0.67
C ILE A 56 -4.41 -11.19 0.12
N LEU A 57 -4.43 -11.36 -1.20
CA LEU A 57 -4.72 -12.65 -1.83
C LEU A 57 -3.68 -13.72 -1.45
N GLY A 58 -2.39 -13.37 -1.48
CA GLY A 58 -1.33 -14.27 -1.05
C GLY A 58 -1.47 -14.67 0.42
N PHE A 59 -1.84 -13.72 1.28
CA PHE A 59 -2.04 -13.97 2.71
C PHE A 59 -3.22 -14.93 2.97
N ILE A 60 -4.36 -14.72 2.31
CA ILE A 60 -5.51 -15.63 2.40
C ILE A 60 -5.16 -17.01 1.84
N GLY A 61 -4.44 -17.08 0.72
CA GLY A 61 -3.97 -18.34 0.14
C GLY A 61 -3.06 -19.10 1.10
N PHE A 62 -2.11 -18.41 1.74
CA PHE A 62 -1.23 -19.01 2.74
C PHE A 62 -2.02 -19.58 3.94
N LYS A 63 -2.96 -18.80 4.51
CA LYS A 63 -3.84 -19.27 5.59
C LYS A 63 -4.61 -20.51 5.18
N THR A 64 -5.21 -20.48 4.00
CA THR A 64 -6.01 -21.57 3.43
C THR A 64 -5.18 -22.85 3.32
N LEU A 65 -3.94 -22.75 2.81
CA LEU A 65 -3.03 -23.89 2.68
C LEU A 65 -2.62 -24.45 4.06
N LEU A 66 -2.34 -23.57 5.03
CA LEU A 66 -2.04 -23.99 6.39
C LEU A 66 -3.23 -24.74 7.01
N MET A 67 -4.43 -24.19 6.95
CA MET A 67 -5.64 -24.83 7.49
C MET A 67 -5.96 -26.15 6.79
N ALA A 68 -5.82 -26.21 5.46
CA ALA A 68 -6.11 -27.40 4.69
C ALA A 68 -5.06 -28.52 4.90
N GLY A 69 -3.78 -28.16 5.05
CA GLY A 69 -2.68 -29.12 5.25
C GLY A 69 -2.50 -29.57 6.69
N LEU A 70 -2.60 -28.67 7.68
CA LEU A 70 -2.45 -29.01 9.10
C LEU A 70 -3.74 -29.56 9.71
N GLY A 71 -4.88 -29.22 9.12
CA GLY A 71 -6.20 -29.40 9.72
C GLY A 71 -6.56 -28.28 10.70
N PHE A 72 -7.86 -28.06 10.88
CA PHE A 72 -8.39 -26.93 11.64
C PHE A 72 -7.96 -26.89 13.11
N GLY A 73 -7.88 -28.05 13.78
CA GLY A 73 -7.45 -28.14 15.18
C GLY A 73 -5.99 -27.75 15.38
N ASN A 74 -5.06 -28.41 14.66
CA ASN A 74 -3.62 -28.11 14.74
C ASN A 74 -3.30 -26.67 14.31
N TYR A 75 -4.08 -26.09 13.39
CA TYR A 75 -3.90 -24.68 13.03
C TYR A 75 -4.19 -23.76 14.21
N GLN A 76 -5.31 -23.99 14.93
CA GLN A 76 -5.66 -23.20 16.10
C GLN A 76 -4.60 -23.31 17.21
N ASP A 77 -4.10 -24.52 17.48
CA ASP A 77 -3.05 -24.73 18.47
C ASP A 77 -1.78 -23.93 18.16
N ARG A 78 -1.44 -23.76 16.87
CA ARG A 78 -0.31 -22.93 16.44
C ARG A 78 -0.57 -21.44 16.61
N VAL A 79 -1.79 -20.98 16.32
CA VAL A 79 -2.18 -19.58 16.56
C VAL A 79 -2.13 -19.26 18.05
N ASP A 80 -2.57 -20.18 18.90
CA ASP A 80 -2.54 -20.04 20.35
C ASP A 80 -1.09 -20.05 20.88
N ALA A 81 -0.23 -20.90 20.32
CA ALA A 81 1.21 -20.86 20.61
C ALA A 81 1.87 -19.53 20.19
N LEU A 82 1.49 -18.94 19.05
CA LEU A 82 1.97 -17.62 18.65
C LEU A 82 1.46 -16.52 19.60
N ASN A 83 0.21 -16.60 20.07
CA ASN A 83 -0.35 -15.66 21.05
C ASN A 83 0.40 -15.70 22.39
N ALA A 84 0.88 -16.88 22.79
CA ALA A 84 1.68 -17.04 24.01
C ALA A 84 3.13 -16.50 23.89
N GLY A 85 3.58 -16.18 22.67
CA GLY A 85 4.93 -15.71 22.40
C GLY A 85 5.18 -14.22 22.73
N GLY A 86 6.25 -13.68 22.16
CA GLY A 86 6.66 -12.29 22.28
C GLY A 86 5.79 -11.33 21.46
N ILE A 87 6.23 -10.06 21.38
CA ILE A 87 5.45 -8.98 20.76
C ILE A 87 5.25 -9.23 19.26
N VAL A 88 6.27 -9.75 18.58
CA VAL A 88 6.22 -10.04 17.14
C VAL A 88 5.32 -11.24 16.88
N GLU A 89 5.41 -12.28 17.69
CA GLU A 89 4.59 -13.49 17.59
C GLU A 89 3.11 -13.18 17.84
N ARG A 90 2.79 -12.34 18.82
CA ARG A 90 1.41 -11.87 19.08
C ARG A 90 0.83 -11.08 17.93
N ALA A 91 1.63 -10.22 17.28
CA ALA A 91 1.19 -9.50 16.10
C ALA A 91 0.88 -10.47 14.94
N GLY A 92 1.72 -11.50 14.76
CA GLY A 92 1.47 -12.59 13.83
C GLY A 92 0.18 -13.37 14.16
N ALA A 93 -0.02 -13.69 15.44
CA ALA A 93 -1.20 -14.40 15.92
C ALA A 93 -2.50 -13.63 15.65
N PHE A 94 -2.47 -12.32 15.88
CA PHE A 94 -3.61 -11.44 15.59
C PHE A 94 -3.94 -11.43 14.10
N LEU A 95 -2.94 -11.37 13.22
CA LEU A 95 -3.15 -11.49 11.78
C LEU A 95 -3.63 -12.89 11.36
N MET A 96 -3.22 -13.93 12.08
CA MET A 96 -3.51 -15.34 11.80
C MET A 96 -4.83 -15.85 12.38
N GLN A 97 -5.66 -14.99 13.00
CA GLN A 97 -6.96 -15.42 13.49
C GLN A 97 -7.81 -16.10 12.39
N PRO A 98 -8.56 -17.17 12.70
CA PRO A 98 -9.37 -17.87 11.72
C PRO A 98 -10.45 -16.95 11.15
N ASP A 99 -10.46 -16.78 9.82
CA ASP A 99 -11.50 -16.04 9.12
C ASP A 99 -12.42 -16.97 8.31
N PRO A 100 -13.73 -16.63 8.17
CA PRO A 100 -14.69 -17.49 7.46
C PRO A 100 -14.32 -17.78 6.00
N ILE A 101 -13.61 -16.86 5.35
CA ILE A 101 -13.16 -16.99 3.96
C ILE A 101 -12.09 -18.08 3.86
N SER A 102 -11.03 -17.98 4.67
CA SER A 102 -9.96 -18.99 4.69
C SER A 102 -10.48 -20.37 5.09
N HIS A 103 -11.46 -20.43 6.01
CA HIS A 103 -12.08 -21.70 6.42
C HIS A 103 -12.84 -22.38 5.27
N THR A 104 -13.70 -21.63 4.56
CA THR A 104 -14.46 -22.19 3.42
C THR A 104 -13.55 -22.61 2.27
N LEU A 105 -12.52 -21.81 1.97
CA LEU A 105 -11.51 -22.17 0.97
C LEU A 105 -10.71 -23.40 1.40
N ALA A 106 -10.38 -23.55 2.68
CA ALA A 106 -9.59 -24.69 3.15
C ALA A 106 -10.36 -26.01 2.96
N ILE A 107 -11.67 -26.02 3.21
CA ILE A 107 -12.53 -27.19 2.93
C ILE A 107 -12.49 -27.57 1.44
N GLN A 108 -12.49 -26.59 0.54
CA GLN A 108 -12.45 -26.81 -0.90
C GLN A 108 -11.07 -27.24 -1.42
N VAL A 109 -9.98 -26.76 -0.79
CA VAL A 109 -8.61 -27.05 -1.21
C VAL A 109 -8.10 -28.39 -0.64
N ARG A 110 -8.59 -28.79 0.53
CA ARG A 110 -8.20 -30.04 1.21
C ARG A 110 -8.23 -31.32 0.34
N PRO A 111 -9.19 -31.53 -0.58
CA PRO A 111 -9.19 -32.70 -1.47
C PRO A 111 -8.01 -32.76 -2.45
N TYR A 112 -7.42 -31.60 -2.79
CA TYR A 112 -6.28 -31.49 -3.69
C TYR A 112 -4.94 -31.65 -2.97
N LEU A 113 -4.92 -31.42 -1.66
CA LEU A 113 -3.78 -31.68 -0.78
C LEU A 113 -3.91 -33.11 -0.23
N ARG A 114 -3.51 -34.10 -1.05
CA ARG A 114 -3.31 -35.48 -0.60
C ARG A 114 -1.87 -35.70 -0.16
#